data_AF-A0A950HL49-F1
#
_entry.id   AF-A0A950HL49-F1
#
_cell.length_a   1.000
_cell.length_b   1.000
_cell.length_c   1.000
_cell.angle_alpha   90.00
_cell.angle_beta   90.00
_cell.angle_gamma   90.00
#
_symmetry.space_group_name_H-M   'P 1'
#
loop_
_entity.id
_entity.type
_entity.pdbx_description
1 polymer ?
#
loop_
_entity_poly.entity_id
_entity_poly.type
_entity_poly.pdbx_seq_one_letter_code
_entity_poly.pdbx_strand_id
1 'polypeptide(L)'
;GTGVSPRDVTPDATAGVLDRPIPGIAEAIRASGLAAGAVDAGLSRGMAGVSGSTLVVNLAPSRAAVRDGMATLTPLVGRVIDELSWPDHD
;
A
#
# COMPACT_ATOMS: atom_id res chain seq x y z
N GLY A 1 -13.53 -0.64 -1.26
CA GLY A 1 -12.32 -0.26 -2.01
C GLY A 1 -11.58 0.81 -1.24
N THR A 2 -10.72 1.56 -1.92
CA THR A 2 -9.81 2.54 -1.29
C THR A 2 -10.18 4.00 -1.56
N GLY A 3 -11.27 4.28 -2.28
CA GLY A 3 -11.68 5.64 -2.61
C GLY A 3 -12.35 6.37 -1.44
N VAL A 4 -13.12 7.41 -1.80
CA VAL A 4 -13.87 8.27 -0.87
C VAL A 4 -15.36 7.92 -0.81
N SER A 5 -15.80 6.85 -1.48
CA SER A 5 -17.19 6.38 -1.42
C SER A 5 -17.54 5.90 -0.01
N PRO A 6 -18.79 6.03 0.46
CA PRO A 6 -19.22 5.51 1.76
C PRO A 6 -18.99 4.00 1.96
N ARG A 7 -18.83 3.24 0.86
CA ARG A 7 -18.55 1.80 0.90
C ARG A 7 -17.04 1.47 0.86
N ASP A 8 -16.19 2.47 0.67
CA ASP A 8 -14.74 2.27 0.56
C ASP A 8 -14.08 2.20 1.93
N VAL A 9 -14.39 1.15 2.68
CA VAL A 9 -13.94 0.96 4.07
C VAL A 9 -12.63 0.16 4.22
N THR A 10 -12.01 -0.24 3.10
CA THR A 10 -10.80 -1.09 3.12
C THR A 10 -9.64 -0.42 3.88
N PRO A 11 -9.36 0.89 3.70
CA PRO A 11 -8.33 1.58 4.48
C PRO A 11 -8.64 1.61 5.97
N ASP A 12 -9.90 1.85 6.35
CA ASP A 12 -10.32 1.95 7.75
C ASP A 12 -10.19 0.59 8.46
N ALA A 13 -10.54 -0.50 7.78
CA ALA A 13 -10.31 -1.86 8.27
C ALA A 13 -8.82 -2.20 8.35
N THR A 14 -8.02 -1.77 7.37
CA THR A 14 -6.57 -1.99 7.35
C THR A 14 -5.89 -1.24 8.49
N ALA A 15 -6.29 0.01 8.77
CA ALA A 15 -5.78 0.80 9.88
C ALA A 15 -5.90 0.07 11.23
N GLY A 16 -7.00 -0.68 11.42
CA GLY A 16 -7.25 -1.43 12.65
C GLY A 16 -6.35 -2.65 12.87
N VAL A 17 -5.57 -3.08 11.88
CA VAL A 17 -4.69 -4.27 11.97
C VAL A 17 -3.20 -3.96 11.77
N LEU A 18 -2.85 -2.74 11.36
CA LEU A 18 -1.45 -2.35 11.15
C LEU A 18 -0.78 -2.01 12.48
N ASP A 19 0.33 -2.70 12.78
CA ASP A 19 1.19 -2.37 13.92
C ASP A 19 2.14 -1.21 13.57
N ARG A 20 2.62 -1.18 12.33
CA ARG A 20 3.55 -0.15 11.83
C ARG A 20 3.14 0.34 10.44
N PRO A 21 2.48 1.51 10.34
CA PRO A 21 2.20 2.14 9.07
C PRO A 21 3.49 2.49 8.31
N ILE A 22 3.48 2.30 6.98
CA ILE A 22 4.56 2.71 6.07
C ILE A 22 3.94 3.65 5.03
N PRO A 23 3.72 4.94 5.37
CA PRO A 23 3.02 5.89 4.48
C PRO A 23 3.73 6.07 3.14
N GLY A 24 5.06 5.97 3.09
CA GLY A 24 5.83 6.12 1.85
C GLY A 24 5.47 5.11 0.76
N ILE A 25 5.08 3.87 1.11
CA ILE A 25 4.61 2.88 0.11
C ILE A 25 3.25 3.32 -0.47
N ALA A 26 2.34 3.76 0.39
CA ALA A 26 1.04 4.25 -0.05
C ALA A 26 1.16 5.51 -0.94
N GLU A 27 2.08 6.41 -0.60
CA GLU A 27 2.41 7.59 -1.39
C GLU A 27 3.00 7.22 -2.76
N ALA A 28 3.95 6.27 -2.80
CA ALA A 28 4.55 5.79 -4.05
C ALA A 28 3.50 5.19 -4.99
N ILE A 29 2.55 4.40 -4.48
CA ILE A 29 1.46 3.82 -5.28
C ILE A 29 0.56 4.91 -5.84
N ARG A 30 0.17 5.91 -5.03
CA ARG A 30 -0.62 7.05 -5.51
C ARG A 30 0.13 7.82 -6.60
N ALA A 31 1.41 8.11 -6.37
CA ALA A 31 2.26 8.82 -7.32
C ALA A 31 2.41 8.05 -8.65
N SER A 32 2.59 6.73 -8.59
CA SER A 32 2.64 5.88 -9.77
C SER A 32 1.34 5.93 -10.58
N GLY A 33 0.17 5.83 -9.92
CA GLY A 33 -1.12 5.92 -10.61
C GLY A 33 -1.33 7.28 -11.27
N LEU A 34 -0.98 8.37 -10.58
CA LEU A 34 -1.02 9.72 -11.14
C LEU A 34 -0.09 9.87 -12.36
N ALA A 35 1.13 9.34 -12.28
CA ALA A 35 2.08 9.34 -13.40
C ALA A 35 1.59 8.51 -14.60
N ALA A 36 0.79 7.46 -14.35
CA ALA A 36 0.13 6.67 -15.38
C ALA A 36 -1.15 7.34 -15.95
N GLY A 37 -1.49 8.55 -15.52
CA GLY A 37 -2.65 9.32 -15.99
C GLY A 37 -3.96 9.00 -15.26
N ALA A 38 -3.94 8.15 -14.23
CA ALA A 38 -5.11 7.89 -13.40
C ALA A 38 -5.28 9.02 -12.37
N VAL A 39 -6.01 10.07 -12.73
CA VAL A 39 -6.24 11.25 -11.88
C VAL A 39 -6.88 10.87 -10.52
N ASP A 40 -7.74 9.87 -10.53
CA ASP A 40 -8.41 9.33 -9.33
C ASP A 40 -7.46 8.60 -8.38
N ALA A 41 -6.25 8.23 -8.80
CA ALA A 41 -5.24 7.63 -7.93
C ALA A 41 -4.90 8.55 -6.73
N GLY A 42 -4.95 9.86 -6.92
CA GLY A 42 -4.73 10.85 -5.86
C GLY A 42 -5.82 10.84 -4.77
N LEU A 43 -7.01 10.31 -5.06
CA LEU A 43 -8.11 10.20 -4.09
C LEU A 43 -8.04 8.93 -3.24
N SER A 44 -7.12 8.01 -3.56
CA SER A 44 -6.99 6.75 -2.85
C SER A 44 -6.54 6.97 -1.40
N ARG A 45 -7.38 6.56 -0.46
CA ARG A 45 -7.07 6.48 0.98
C ARG A 45 -6.31 5.19 1.33
N GLY A 46 -5.90 4.39 0.34
CA GLY A 46 -5.20 3.12 0.55
C GLY A 46 -4.00 3.25 1.49
N MET A 47 -3.85 2.29 2.39
CA MET A 47 -2.77 2.22 3.38
C MET A 47 -1.76 1.13 3.02
N ALA A 48 -0.56 1.26 3.58
CA ALA A 48 0.47 0.25 3.56
C ALA A 48 1.15 0.21 4.92
N GLY A 49 1.58 -0.97 5.36
CA GLY A 49 2.29 -1.14 6.63
C GLY A 49 2.48 -2.60 7.01
N VAL A 50 3.05 -2.83 8.17
CA VAL A 50 3.30 -4.17 8.71
C VAL A 50 2.28 -4.51 9.79
N SER A 51 1.82 -5.76 9.77
CA SER A 51 1.03 -6.43 10.81
C SER A 51 1.75 -7.74 11.19
N GLY A 52 2.31 -7.80 12.39
CA GLY A 52 3.24 -8.83 12.84
C GLY A 52 4.45 -8.92 11.92
N SER A 53 4.55 -10.02 11.17
CA SER A 53 5.59 -10.27 10.16
C SER A 53 5.08 -10.12 8.72
N THR A 54 3.89 -9.56 8.53
CA THR A 54 3.22 -9.47 7.23
C THR A 54 3.14 -8.03 6.74
N LEU A 55 3.64 -7.77 5.53
CA LEU A 55 3.38 -6.53 4.81
C LEU A 55 1.96 -6.55 4.23
N VAL A 56 1.14 -5.57 4.63
CA VAL A 56 -0.21 -5.35 4.12
C VAL A 56 -0.23 -4.08 3.29
N VAL A 57 -0.80 -4.15 2.08
CA VAL A 57 -0.92 -3.01 1.18
C VAL A 57 -2.28 -3.00 0.50
N ASN A 58 -2.95 -1.85 0.49
CA ASN A 58 -4.18 -1.68 -0.25
C ASN A 58 -3.90 -1.19 -1.68
N LEU A 59 -4.45 -1.88 -2.67
CA LEU A 59 -4.48 -1.44 -4.06
C LEU A 59 -5.91 -1.12 -4.48
N ALA A 60 -6.07 -0.13 -5.36
CA ALA A 60 -7.36 0.15 -5.97
C ALA A 60 -7.79 -1.03 -6.87
N PRO A 61 -9.10 -1.33 -6.99
CA PRO A 61 -9.60 -2.59 -7.56
C PRO A 61 -9.50 -2.69 -9.08
N SER A 62 -9.07 -1.64 -9.78
CA SER A 62 -8.97 -1.68 -11.24
C SER A 62 -7.75 -2.50 -11.69
N ARG A 63 -7.87 -3.18 -12.84
CA ARG A 63 -6.77 -3.98 -13.39
C ARG A 63 -5.51 -3.15 -13.64
N ALA A 64 -5.67 -1.91 -14.09
CA ALA A 64 -4.55 -0.97 -14.29
C ALA A 64 -3.88 -0.62 -12.96
N ALA A 65 -4.66 -0.28 -11.92
CA ALA A 65 -4.12 0.06 -10.62
C ALA A 65 -3.40 -1.11 -9.95
N VAL A 66 -3.90 -2.34 -10.12
CA VAL A 66 -3.19 -3.54 -9.64
C VAL A 66 -1.87 -3.72 -10.38
N ARG A 67 -1.86 -3.62 -11.72
CA ARG A 67 -0.63 -3.74 -12.53
C ARG A 67 0.43 -2.70 -12.12
N ASP A 68 0.05 -1.43 -12.10
CA ASP A 68 0.98 -0.32 -11.87
C ASP A 68 1.41 -0.26 -10.40
N GLY A 69 0.48 -0.55 -9.48
CA GLY A 69 0.75 -0.69 -8.06
C GLY A 69 1.70 -1.84 -7.76
N MET A 70 1.50 -3.01 -8.36
CA MET A 70 2.40 -4.16 -8.18
C MET A 70 3.79 -3.91 -8.78
N ALA A 71 3.88 -3.23 -9.93
CA ALA A 71 5.15 -2.83 -10.51
C ALA A 71 5.94 -1.88 -9.58
N THR A 72 5.23 -0.95 -8.92
CA THR A 72 5.82 -0.06 -7.90
C THR A 72 6.20 -0.80 -6.62
N LEU A 73 5.35 -1.74 -6.18
CA LEU A 73 5.52 -2.47 -4.93
C LEU A 73 6.65 -3.48 -4.96
N THR A 74 6.80 -4.21 -6.06
CA THR A 74 7.75 -5.34 -6.17
C THR A 74 9.17 -5.02 -5.66
N PRO A 75 9.83 -3.92 -6.07
CA PRO A 75 11.15 -3.59 -5.55
C PRO A 75 11.15 -3.18 -4.06
N LEU A 76 10.05 -2.64 -3.55
CA LEU A 76 9.92 -2.22 -2.15
C LEU A 76 9.66 -3.41 -1.21
N VAL A 77 8.87 -4.38 -1.67
CA VAL A 77 8.53 -5.60 -0.91
C VAL A 77 9.80 -6.35 -0.52
N GLY A 78 10.77 -6.49 -1.43
CA GLY A 78 12.04 -7.15 -1.13
C GLY A 78 12.77 -6.50 0.06
N ARG A 79 12.87 -5.16 0.06
CA ARG A 79 13.49 -4.40 1.16
C ARG A 79 12.75 -4.58 2.49
N VAL A 80 11.42 -4.53 2.47
CA VAL A 80 10.63 -4.75 3.68
C VAL A 80 10.82 -6.17 4.22
N ILE A 81 10.83 -7.18 3.35
CA ILE A 81 11.05 -8.57 3.77
C ILE A 81 12.45 -8.73 4.37
N ASP A 82 13.48 -8.15 3.74
CA ASP A 82 14.85 -8.20 4.25
C ASP A 82 14.95 -7.55 5.64
N GLU A 83 14.32 -6.39 5.83
CA GLU A 83 14.26 -5.69 7.13
C GLU A 83 13.49 -6.48 8.20
N LEU A 84 12.38 -7.13 7.84
CA LEU A 84 11.59 -7.95 8.77
C LEU A 84 12.24 -9.30 9.11
N SER A 85 13.10 -9.81 8.23
CA SER A 85 13.77 -11.10 8.39
C SER A 85 15.12 -10.99 9.09
N TRP A 86 15.65 -9.76 9.24
CA TRP A 86 16.90 -9.54 9.94
C TRP A 86 16.70 -9.75 11.44
N PRO A 87 17.41 -10.71 12.08
CA PRO A 87 17.28 -10.94 13.51
C PRO A 87 17.77 -9.69 14.27
N ASP A 88 16.97 -9.23 15.22
CA ASP A 88 17.31 -8.14 16.13
C ASP A 88 18.76 -8.31 16.61
N HIS A 89 19.63 -7.36 16.25
CA HIS A 89 20.94 -7.24 16.87
C HIS A 89 20.75 -6.31 18.07
N ASP A 90 20.60 -6.92 19.25
CA ASP A 90 20.94 -6.27 20.53
C ASP A 90 22.45 -6.01 20.61
#